data_AF-A0A0Q5ST14-F1
#
_entry.id   AF-A0A0Q5ST14-F1
#
_cell.length_a   1.000
_cell.length_b   1.000
_cell.length_c   1.000
_cell.angle_alpha   90.00
_cell.angle_beta   90.00
_cell.angle_gamma   90.00
#
_symmetry.space_group_name_H-M   'P 1'
#
loop_
_entity.id
_entity.type
_entity.pdbx_description
1 polymer ?
#
loop_
_entity_poly.entity_id
_entity_poly.type
_entity_poly.pdbx_seq_one_letter_code
_entity_poly.pdbx_strand_id
1 'polypeptide(L)' 'MSQNDLKSSLHALIDFIDDTAVLQAYLILLSREAKSQEDFWEGLDDKTKAAIGEGLSDFDSGKHSNFFDHMKAFTSQSA' A
#
# COMPACT_ATOMS: atom_id res chain seq x y z
N MET A 1 12.24 30.73 13.45
CA MET A 1 10.92 30.08 13.55
C MET A 1 11.14 28.65 13.98
N SER A 2 10.40 28.12 14.96
CA SER A 2 10.56 26.73 15.38
C SER A 2 9.94 25.79 14.34
N GLN A 3 10.29 24.51 14.39
CA GLN A 3 9.70 23.50 13.50
C GLN A 3 8.17 23.41 13.67
N ASN A 4 7.67 23.62 14.89
CA ASN A 4 6.24 23.62 15.17
C ASN A 4 5.56 24.85 14.56
N ASP A 5 6.16 26.02 14.72
CA ASP A 5 5.66 27.26 14.11
C ASP A 5 5.58 27.13 12.58
N LEU A 6 6.60 26.54 11.95
CA LEU A 6 6.62 26.32 10.50
C LEU A 6 5.49 25.39 10.04
N LYS A 7 5.25 24.29 10.75
CA LYS A 7 4.15 23.37 10.44
C LYS A 7 2.80 24.07 10.57
N SER A 8 2.59 24.81 11.66
CA SER A 8 1.36 25.57 11.86
C SER A 8 1.12 26.61 10.77
N SER A 9 2.16 27.32 10.34
CA SER A 9 2.06 28.26 9.22
C SER A 9 1.73 27.57 7.88
N LEU A 10 2.30 26.39 7.61
CA LEU A 10 2.00 25.63 6.39
C LEU A 10 0.56 25.12 6.38
N HIS A 11 0.07 24.58 7.50
CA HIS A 11 -1.33 24.16 7.61
C HIS A 11 -2.29 25.33 7.39
N ALA A 12 -2.03 26.48 8.02
CA ALA A 12 -2.84 27.68 7.81
C ALA A 12 -2.85 28.12 6.34
N LEU A 13 -1.70 28.11 5.66
CA LEU A 13 -1.65 28.45 4.23
C LEU A 13 -2.44 27.49 3.36
N ILE A 14 -2.40 26.18 3.65
CA ILE A 14 -3.17 25.16 2.92
C ILE A 14 -4.68 25.41 3.09
N ASP A 15 -5.12 25.80 4.28
CA ASP A 15 -6.54 26.08 4.56
C ASP A 15 -7.11 27.25 3.74
N PHE A 16 -6.27 28.14 3.22
CA PHE A 16 -6.68 29.27 2.37
C PHE A 16 -6.64 28.98 0.86
N ILE A 17 -6.28 27.76 0.46
CA ILE A 17 -6.22 27.36 -0.96
C ILE A 17 -7.53 26.69 -1.36
N ASP A 18 -8.31 27.37 -2.21
CA ASP A 18 -9.55 26.81 -2.78
C ASP A 18 -9.33 25.99 -4.06
N ASP A 19 -8.18 26.17 -4.73
CA ASP A 19 -7.87 25.49 -5.98
C ASP A 19 -7.42 24.04 -5.73
N THR A 20 -8.26 23.09 -6.13
CA THR A 20 -8.01 21.66 -5.98
C THR A 20 -6.77 21.19 -6.76
N ALA A 21 -6.46 21.79 -7.91
CA ALA A 21 -5.26 21.41 -8.68
C ALA A 21 -3.98 21.82 -7.93
N VAL A 22 -4.01 22.97 -7.27
CA VAL A 22 -2.90 23.44 -6.41
C VAL A 22 -2.74 22.52 -5.19
N LEU A 23 -3.84 22.17 -4.52
CA LEU A 23 -3.82 21.22 -3.40
C LEU A 23 -3.27 19.84 -3.81
N GLN A 24 -3.64 19.34 -5.00
CA GLN A 24 -3.10 18.09 -5.54
C GLN A 24 -1.59 18.15 -5.80
N ALA A 25 -1.09 19.29 -6.30
CA ALA A 25 0.35 19.49 -6.50
C ALA A 25 1.11 19.50 -5.16
N TYR A 26 0.57 20.16 -4.14
CA TYR A 26 1.14 20.14 -2.79
C TYR A 26 1.13 18.74 -2.16
N LEU A 27 0.05 17.98 -2.33
CA LEU A 27 -0.03 16.59 -1.88
C LEU A 27 1.11 15.77 -2.48
N ILE A 28 1.28 15.81 -3.80
CA ILE A 28 2.33 15.05 -4.48
C ILE A 28 3.73 15.46 -3.99
N LEU A 29 3.98 16.76 -3.85
CA LEU A 29 5.26 17.28 -3.39
C LEU A 29 5.55 16.84 -1.94
N LEU A 30 4.60 17.02 -1.04
CA LEU A 30 4.74 16.68 0.37
C LEU A 30 4.82 15.17 0.59
N SER A 31 4.12 14.36 -0.19
CA SER A 31 4.21 12.90 -0.13
C SER A 31 5.57 12.36 -0.54
N ARG A 32 6.31 13.07 -1.41
CA ARG A 32 7.69 12.69 -1.78
C ARG A 32 8.71 12.96 -0.68
N GLU A 33 8.51 14.04 0.07
CA GLU A 33 9.44 14.53 1.09
C GLU A 33 9.09 14.06 2.51
N ALA A 34 7.83 13.75 2.77
CA ALA A 34 7.43 13.03 3.97
C ALA A 34 8.21 11.72 3.97
N LYS A 35 8.98 11.47 5.06
CA LYS A 35 9.82 10.27 5.23
C LYS A 35 9.19 9.10 4.50
N SER A 36 9.94 8.50 3.57
CA SER A 36 9.60 7.22 2.94
C SER A 36 8.85 6.42 3.98
N GLN A 37 7.54 6.21 3.78
CA GLN A 37 6.94 5.06 4.43
C GLN A 37 7.89 3.91 4.15
N GLU A 38 8.30 3.18 5.18
CA GLU A 38 9.04 1.95 4.96
C GLU A 38 8.30 1.20 3.86
N ASP A 39 9.02 0.91 2.78
CA ASP A 39 8.46 0.13 1.69
C ASP A 39 7.83 -1.09 2.36
N PHE A 40 6.55 -1.33 2.06
CA PHE A 40 5.80 -2.44 2.64
C PHE A 40 6.62 -3.73 2.55
N TRP A 41 7.34 -3.92 1.44
CA TRP A 41 8.22 -5.05 1.22
C TRP A 41 9.34 -5.13 2.27
N GLU A 42 9.96 -4.01 2.61
CA GLU A 42 11.03 -3.94 3.60
C GLU A 42 10.53 -4.24 5.03
N GLY A 43 9.24 -4.02 5.29
CA GLY A 43 8.60 -4.32 6.57
C GLY A 43 8.22 -5.79 6.81
N LEU A 44 8.35 -6.67 5.80
CA LEU A 44 8.00 -8.09 5.93
C LEU A 44 9.17 -8.95 6.44
N ASP A 45 8.87 -9.95 7.27
CA ASP A 45 9.85 -10.97 7.67
C ASP A 45 10.18 -11.92 6.50
N ASP A 46 11.36 -12.57 6.58
CA ASP A 46 11.86 -13.43 5.51
C ASP A 46 10.94 -14.60 5.18
N LYS A 47 10.22 -15.15 6.17
CA LYS A 47 9.29 -16.25 5.95
C LYS A 47 8.08 -15.77 5.16
N THR A 48 7.55 -14.59 5.47
CA THR A 48 6.44 -13.99 4.72
C THR A 48 6.86 -13.65 3.29
N LYS A 49 8.06 -13.08 3.09
CA LYS A 49 8.63 -12.82 1.75
C LYS A 49 8.77 -14.11 0.94
N ALA A 50 9.28 -15.18 1.55
CA ALA A 50 9.43 -16.48 0.91
C ALA A 50 8.07 -17.09 0.50
N ALA A 51 7.07 -17.02 1.38
CA ALA A 51 5.72 -17.54 1.09
C ALA A 51 5.03 -16.77 -0.06
N ILE A 52 5.21 -15.45 -0.12
CA ILE A 52 4.72 -14.64 -1.26
C ILE A 52 5.44 -15.06 -2.55
N GLY A 53 6.77 -15.24 -2.50
CA GLY A 53 7.55 -15.70 -3.65
C GLY A 53 7.12 -17.08 -4.17
N GLU A 54 6.84 -18.02 -3.27
CA GLU A 54 6.31 -19.33 -3.62
C GLU A 54 4.93 -19.21 -4.28
N GLY A 55 4.03 -18.40 -3.72
CA GLY A 55 2.71 -18.16 -4.31
C GLY A 55 2.74 -17.54 -5.70
N LEU A 56 3.68 -16.62 -5.96
CA LEU A 56 3.90 -16.05 -7.29
C LEU A 56 4.45 -17.10 -8.28
N SER A 57 5.40 -17.93 -7.84
CA SER A 57 5.92 -19.02 -8.68
C SER A 57 4.86 -20.07 -8.99
N ASP A 58 3.98 -20.38 -8.03
CA ASP A 58 2.85 -21.28 -8.24
C ASP A 58 1.82 -20.67 -9.20
N PHE A 59 1.57 -19.36 -9.10
CA PHE A 59 0.73 -18.64 -10.05
C PHE A 59 1.28 -18.71 -11.49
N ASP A 60 2.56 -18.39 -11.68
CA ASP A 60 3.21 -18.41 -13.00
C ASP A 60 3.29 -19.82 -13.60
N SER A 61 3.38 -20.85 -12.76
CA SER A 61 3.36 -22.26 -13.19
C SER A 61 1.94 -22.82 -13.37
N GLY A 62 0.90 -21.99 -13.23
CA GLY A 62 -0.50 -22.38 -13.42
C GLY A 62 -1.09 -23.21 -12.28
N LYS A 63 -0.40 -23.31 -11.13
CA LYS A 63 -0.88 -23.97 -9.91
C LYS A 63 -1.81 -23.06 -9.12
N HIS A 64 -2.83 -22.56 -9.79
CA HIS A 64 -3.89 -21.77 -9.18
C HIS A 64 -5.24 -22.36 -9.59
N SER A 65 -6.20 -22.37 -8.68
CA SER A 65 -7.56 -22.79 -8.97
C SER A 65 -8.53 -21.63 -8.85
N ASN A 66 -9.57 -21.61 -9.69
CA ASN A 66 -10.68 -20.69 -9.47
C ASN A 66 -11.32 -20.97 -8.11
N PHE A 67 -11.64 -19.90 -7.38
CA PHE A 67 -12.23 -19.98 -6.04
C PHE A 67 -13.49 -20.86 -5.99
N PHE A 68 -14.41 -20.72 -6.95
CA PHE A 68 -15.65 -21.49 -6.96
C PHE A 68 -15.43 -22.98 -7.22
N ASP A 69 -14.46 -23.30 -8.08
CA ASP A 69 -14.12 -24.70 -8.40
C ASP A 69 -13.40 -25.36 -7.21
N HIS A 70 -12.53 -24.61 -6.53
CA HIS A 70 -11.87 -25.04 -5.30
C HIS A 70 -12.88 -25.37 -4.19
N MET A 71 -13.84 -24.48 -3.95
CA MET A 71 -14.85 -24.65 -2.91
C MET A 71 -15.76 -25.87 -3.18
N LYS A 72 -16.19 -26.07 -4.44
CA LYS A 72 -16.98 -27.25 -4.81
C LYS A 72 -16.23 -28.56 -4.54
N ALA A 73 -14.95 -28.63 -4.91
CA ALA A 73 -14.10 -29.79 -4.70
C ALA A 73 -13.85 -30.09 -3.21
N PHE A 74 -13.71 -29.05 -2.40
CA PHE A 74 -13.52 -29.20 -0.95
C PHE A 74 -14.78 -29.74 -0.25
N THR A 75 -15.95 -29.23 -0.65
CA THR A 75 -17.24 -29.68 -0.09
C THR A 75 -17.62 -31.12 -0.50
N SER A 76 -17.14 -31.61 -1.65
CA SER A 76 -17.43 -32.96 -2.13
C SER A 76 -16.48 -34.03 -1.59
N GLN A 77 -15.31 -33.65 -1.06
CA GLN A 77 -14.38 -34.56 -0.36
C GLN A 77 -14.70 -34.72 1.14
N SER A 78 -15.56 -33.87 1.69
CA SER A 78 -15.90 -33.86 3.13
C SER A 78 -17.25 -34.54 3.44
N ALA A 79 -17.81 -35.29 2.48
CA ALA A 79 -19.06 -36.06 2.58
C ALA A 79 -18.80 -37.54 2.27
#